data_AF-A0A539DJ26-F1
#
_entry.id   AF-A0A539DJ26-F1
#
_cell.length_a   1.000
_cell.length_b   1.000
_cell.length_c   1.000
_cell.angle_alpha   90.00
_cell.angle_beta   90.00
_cell.angle_gamma   90.00
#
_symmetry.space_group_name_H-M   'P 1'
#
loop_
_entity.id
_entity.type
_entity.pdbx_description
1 polymer ?
#
loop_
_entity_poly.entity_id
_entity_poly.type
_entity_poly.pdbx_seq_one_letter_code
_entity_poly.pdbx_strand_id
1 'polypeptide(L)'
;MGLTRYMTGVAMAALLAGTAVAQTAPVQAPAVAGTLNPAAEAAPAAAPTAPAFQMSDGILATVNDSVITGFDLRQRMLLLIAMTQVQPTPENIPAIQQQALNLLIDERLQAQELAKYEDLVISDEAVDQELAGMAQEVGAAPATYLDFLAQG
;
A
#
# COMPACT_ATOMS: atom_id res chain seq x y z
N MET A 1 -15.22 -55.84 16.87
CA MET A 1 -15.07 -55.36 18.27
C MET A 1 -14.81 -53.86 18.20
N GLY A 2 -15.59 -52.93 18.71
CA GLY A 2 -16.83 -52.87 19.51
C GLY A 2 -16.98 -51.39 19.87
N LEU A 3 -18.16 -50.80 19.63
CA LEU A 3 -18.50 -49.38 19.88
C LEU A 3 -18.56 -49.07 21.38
N THR A 4 -18.32 -47.80 21.76
CA THR A 4 -19.22 -47.10 22.71
C THR A 4 -19.08 -45.57 22.72
N ARG A 5 -20.23 -44.89 22.56
CA ARG A 5 -20.53 -43.47 22.86
C ARG A 5 -21.10 -43.38 24.28
N TYR A 6 -20.97 -42.25 24.97
CA TYR A 6 -21.86 -41.77 26.05
C TYR A 6 -21.81 -40.22 26.02
N MET A 7 -22.85 -39.47 25.67
CA MET A 7 -24.18 -39.21 26.28
C MET A 7 -24.15 -38.30 27.54
N THR A 8 -24.53 -37.04 27.30
CA THR A 8 -25.50 -36.18 28.03
C THR A 8 -25.58 -36.22 29.57
N GLY A 9 -25.46 -35.03 30.18
CA GLY A 9 -25.95 -34.73 31.52
C GLY A 9 -26.58 -33.34 31.57
N VAL A 10 -27.92 -33.30 31.63
CA VAL A 10 -28.73 -32.11 31.97
C VAL A 10 -28.91 -32.08 33.49
N ALA A 11 -28.79 -30.90 34.11
CA ALA A 11 -29.34 -30.65 35.43
C ALA A 11 -29.97 -29.25 35.48
N MET A 12 -31.27 -29.25 35.77
CA MET A 12 -32.16 -28.12 36.00
C MET A 12 -32.30 -27.83 37.50
N ALA A 13 -32.79 -26.61 37.80
CA ALA A 13 -33.34 -26.09 39.06
C ALA A 13 -32.30 -25.51 40.06
N ALA A 14 -32.54 -24.41 40.79
CA ALA A 14 -33.78 -23.73 41.13
C ALA A 14 -33.55 -22.23 41.46
N LEU A 15 -34.62 -21.44 41.31
CA LEU A 15 -34.78 -20.05 41.76
C LEU A 15 -34.62 -19.88 43.28
N LEU A 16 -34.20 -18.69 43.74
CA LEU A 16 -34.78 -17.96 44.87
C LEU A 16 -34.45 -16.45 44.79
N ALA A 17 -35.38 -15.64 45.31
CA ALA A 17 -35.62 -14.22 45.03
C ALA A 17 -34.74 -13.22 45.80
N GLY A 18 -34.65 -11.98 45.29
CA GLY A 18 -34.10 -10.80 45.98
C GLY A 18 -34.52 -9.50 45.28
N THR A 19 -34.89 -8.50 46.07
CA THR A 19 -35.79 -7.36 45.78
C THR A 19 -35.21 -6.16 45.01
N ALA A 20 -36.13 -5.39 44.42
CA ALA A 20 -35.94 -4.24 43.53
C ALA A 20 -35.38 -2.95 44.17
N VAL A 21 -34.67 -2.15 43.35
CA VAL A 21 -34.81 -0.68 43.31
C VAL A 21 -34.68 -0.21 41.87
N ALA A 22 -35.71 0.49 41.39
CA ALA A 22 -35.80 1.02 40.03
C ALA A 22 -34.95 2.28 39.86
N GLN A 23 -34.13 2.32 38.80
CA GLN A 23 -33.64 3.57 38.22
C GLN A 23 -34.20 3.71 36.81
N THR A 24 -34.94 4.79 36.61
CA THR A 24 -35.62 5.16 35.38
C THR A 24 -34.64 5.77 34.39
N ALA A 25 -34.23 5.00 33.38
CA ALA A 25 -33.67 5.50 32.13
C ALA A 25 -34.77 5.48 31.04
N PRO A 26 -34.79 6.43 30.10
CA PRO A 26 -35.93 6.63 29.20
C PRO A 26 -36.18 5.41 28.30
N VAL A 27 -37.45 5.07 28.19
CA VAL A 27 -38.00 4.01 27.32
C VAL A 27 -37.75 4.36 25.85
N GLN A 28 -36.93 3.58 25.16
CA GLN A 28 -36.94 3.49 23.70
C GLN A 28 -37.98 2.43 23.30
N ALA A 29 -39.01 2.87 22.59
CA ALA A 29 -40.10 2.02 22.11
C ALA A 29 -39.59 0.93 21.16
N PRO A 30 -40.21 -0.28 21.13
CA PRO A 30 -39.89 -1.28 20.14
C PRO A 30 -40.53 -0.87 18.81
N ALA A 31 -39.72 -0.41 17.87
CA ALA A 31 -40.14 -0.31 16.48
C ALA A 31 -40.15 -1.72 15.88
N VAL A 32 -41.35 -2.29 15.85
CA VAL A 32 -41.93 -3.17 14.83
C VAL A 32 -40.95 -3.91 13.90
N ALA A 33 -41.10 -5.24 13.89
CA ALA A 33 -40.64 -6.11 12.81
C ALA A 33 -41.09 -5.53 11.45
N GLY A 34 -40.12 -5.10 10.65
CA GLY A 34 -40.29 -4.59 9.30
C GLY A 34 -39.23 -5.22 8.40
N THR A 35 -39.70 -6.13 7.53
CA THR A 35 -39.19 -6.51 6.21
C THR A 35 -37.68 -6.39 5.94
N LEU A 36 -37.05 -7.51 5.57
CA LEU A 36 -35.77 -7.52 4.87
C LEU A 36 -35.87 -6.55 3.67
N ASN A 37 -35.19 -5.40 3.76
CA ASN A 37 -35.06 -4.50 2.63
C ASN A 37 -33.94 -5.08 1.72
N PRO A 38 -34.22 -5.55 0.50
CA PRO A 38 -33.19 -5.96 -0.44
C PRO A 38 -32.35 -4.77 -0.97
N ALA A 39 -32.70 -3.54 -0.57
CA ALA A 39 -31.98 -2.31 -0.90
C ALA A 39 -31.27 -1.67 0.31
N ALA A 40 -30.79 -2.48 1.26
CA ALA A 40 -29.75 -2.01 2.17
C ALA A 40 -28.46 -1.83 1.35
N GLU A 41 -28.37 -0.66 0.72
CA GLU A 41 -27.18 -0.18 0.03
C GLU A 41 -25.99 -0.38 0.96
N ALA A 42 -25.08 -1.26 0.53
CA ALA A 42 -23.86 -1.54 1.25
C ALA A 42 -23.16 -0.20 1.49
N ALA A 43 -23.08 0.22 2.76
CA ALA A 43 -22.26 1.35 3.12
C ALA A 43 -20.87 1.11 2.52
N PRO A 44 -20.30 2.07 1.76
CA PRO A 44 -19.01 1.87 1.14
C PRO A 44 -18.01 1.50 2.24
N ALA A 45 -17.49 0.28 2.16
CA ALA A 45 -16.37 -0.12 2.98
C ALA A 45 -15.26 0.90 2.75
N ALA A 46 -14.81 1.56 3.82
CA ALA A 46 -13.72 2.51 3.74
C ALA A 46 -12.55 1.82 3.03
N ALA A 47 -12.10 2.41 1.92
CA ALA A 47 -10.92 1.93 1.21
C ALA A 47 -9.75 1.84 2.21
N PRO A 48 -8.89 0.80 2.12
CA PRO A 48 -7.73 0.72 2.98
C PRO A 48 -6.92 2.01 2.80
N THR A 49 -6.72 2.74 3.88
CA THR A 49 -5.85 3.92 3.89
C THR A 49 -4.48 3.48 3.41
N ALA A 50 -4.04 3.97 2.24
CA ALA A 50 -2.70 3.70 1.77
C ALA A 50 -1.71 4.14 2.86
N PRO A 51 -0.65 3.36 3.14
CA PRO A 51 0.34 3.73 4.14
C PRO A 51 0.91 5.11 3.79
N ALA A 52 0.62 6.10 4.64
CA ALA A 52 1.14 7.44 4.48
C ALA A 52 2.59 7.47 5.00
N PHE A 53 3.56 7.50 4.11
CA PHE A 53 4.97 7.72 4.47
C PHE A 53 5.16 9.20 4.88
N GLN A 54 5.08 9.48 6.17
CA GLN A 54 5.50 10.79 6.72
C GLN A 54 7.02 10.85 6.78
N MET A 55 7.64 11.40 5.73
CA MET A 55 9.06 11.72 5.69
C MET A 55 9.22 13.22 5.46
N SER A 56 10.03 13.88 6.30
CA SER A 56 10.32 15.30 6.14
C SER A 56 11.10 15.56 4.85
N ASP A 57 10.71 16.57 4.08
CA ASP A 57 11.37 17.02 2.84
C ASP A 57 12.71 17.73 3.04
N GLY A 58 13.46 17.33 4.06
CA GLY A 58 14.78 17.88 4.37
C GLY A 58 15.90 17.22 3.57
N ILE A 59 17.11 17.73 3.79
CA ILE A 59 18.34 17.09 3.33
C ILE A 59 18.60 15.86 4.21
N LEU A 60 18.83 14.71 3.58
CA LEU A 60 19.09 13.45 4.28
C LEU A 60 20.56 13.03 4.23
N ALA A 61 21.21 13.27 3.09
CA ALA A 61 22.61 12.93 2.88
C ALA A 61 23.24 13.81 1.80
N THR A 62 24.56 13.84 1.78
CA THR A 62 25.37 14.48 0.73
C THR A 62 26.37 13.47 0.16
N VAL A 63 26.51 13.44 -1.16
CA VAL A 63 27.42 12.58 -1.89
C VAL A 63 28.32 13.46 -2.74
N ASN A 64 29.56 13.67 -2.28
CA ASN A 64 30.41 14.76 -2.75
C ASN A 64 29.64 16.09 -2.68
N ASP A 65 29.48 16.78 -3.81
CA ASP A 65 28.78 18.07 -3.91
C ASP A 65 27.27 17.93 -4.23
N SER A 66 26.74 16.70 -4.29
CA SER A 66 25.32 16.44 -4.59
C SER A 66 24.51 16.15 -3.33
N VAL A 67 23.27 16.62 -3.28
CA VAL A 67 22.36 16.44 -2.14
C VAL A 67 21.32 15.36 -2.44
N ILE A 68 21.03 14.52 -1.45
CA ILE A 68 19.89 13.59 -1.43
C ILE A 68 18.84 14.14 -0.47
N THR A 69 17.62 14.33 -0.99
CA THR A 69 16.49 14.87 -0.23
C THR A 69 15.55 13.77 0.29
N GLY A 70 14.69 14.14 1.24
CA GLY A 70 13.59 13.29 1.69
C GLY A 70 12.62 12.92 0.58
N PHE A 71 12.42 13.82 -0.39
CA PHE A 71 11.62 13.55 -1.57
C PHE A 71 12.26 12.43 -2.42
N ASP A 72 13.55 12.55 -2.74
CA ASP A 72 14.28 11.53 -3.54
C ASP A 72 14.17 10.15 -2.90
N LEU A 73 14.38 10.08 -1.58
CA LEU A 73 14.29 8.83 -0.83
C LEU A 73 12.89 8.23 -0.91
N ARG A 74 11.83 9.03 -0.70
CA ARG A 74 10.46 8.53 -0.80
C ARG A 74 10.14 8.03 -2.20
N GLN A 75 10.53 8.76 -3.25
CA GLN A 75 10.31 8.32 -4.63
C GLN A 75 11.02 6.99 -4.91
N ARG A 76 12.27 6.84 -4.47
CA ARG A 76 13.02 5.58 -4.63
C ARG A 76 12.39 4.44 -3.84
N MET A 77 11.91 4.68 -2.62
CA MET A 77 11.20 3.67 -1.84
C MET A 77 9.90 3.22 -2.53
N LEU A 78 9.10 4.17 -3.03
CA LEU A 78 7.86 3.87 -3.75
C LEU A 78 8.13 3.02 -5.00
N LEU A 79 9.17 3.37 -5.76
CA LEU A 79 9.59 2.58 -6.92
C LEU A 79 10.01 1.16 -6.53
N LEU A 80 10.82 1.00 -5.48
CA LEU A 80 11.22 -0.32 -4.98
C LEU A 80 10.02 -1.17 -4.57
N ILE A 81 9.05 -0.57 -3.86
CA ILE A 81 7.82 -1.24 -3.47
C ILE A 81 7.01 -1.66 -4.71
N ALA A 82 6.88 -0.77 -5.69
CA ALA A 82 6.15 -1.03 -6.92
C ALA A 82 6.77 -2.17 -7.76
N MET A 83 8.10 -2.24 -7.85
CA MET A 83 8.79 -3.29 -8.62
C MET A 83 8.84 -4.63 -7.90
N THR A 84 9.02 -4.63 -6.58
CA THR A 84 9.21 -5.88 -5.81
C THR A 84 7.88 -6.50 -5.39
N GLN A 85 6.77 -5.77 -5.48
CA GLN A 85 5.47 -6.15 -4.93
C GLN A 85 5.51 -6.47 -3.42
N VAL A 86 6.55 -6.03 -2.71
CA VAL A 86 6.68 -6.21 -1.27
C VAL A 86 5.81 -5.20 -0.55
N GLN A 87 4.93 -5.68 0.32
CA GLN A 87 4.11 -4.80 1.13
C GLN A 87 4.98 -4.08 2.18
N PRO A 88 4.92 -2.75 2.28
CA PRO A 88 5.65 -2.01 3.31
C PRO A 88 5.02 -2.28 4.68
N THR A 89 5.83 -2.77 5.61
CA THR A 89 5.47 -3.01 7.01
C THR A 89 6.46 -2.29 7.93
N PRO A 90 6.10 -1.98 9.18
CA PRO A 90 7.02 -1.31 10.12
C PRO A 90 8.38 -2.02 10.27
N GLU A 91 8.40 -3.35 10.11
CA GLU A 91 9.59 -4.19 10.24
C GLU A 91 10.51 -4.10 9.01
N ASN A 92 9.96 -3.96 7.80
CA ASN A 92 10.75 -3.95 6.57
C ASN A 92 11.04 -2.53 6.03
N ILE A 93 10.28 -1.52 6.44
CA ILE A 93 10.47 -0.12 6.01
C ILE A 93 11.92 0.35 6.22
N PRO A 94 12.60 0.09 7.36
CA PRO A 94 13.99 0.49 7.54
C PRO A 94 14.94 -0.15 6.51
N ALA A 95 14.69 -1.39 6.11
CA ALA A 95 15.48 -2.08 5.10
C ALA A 95 15.23 -1.51 3.70
N ILE A 96 13.96 -1.23 3.35
CA ILE A 96 13.58 -0.58 2.09
C ILE A 96 14.21 0.81 2.01
N GLN A 97 14.17 1.57 3.10
CA GLN A 97 14.79 2.88 3.20
C GLN A 97 16.31 2.80 2.97
N GLN A 98 17.00 1.86 3.62
CA GLN A 98 18.44 1.69 3.44
C GLN A 98 18.79 1.32 2.00
N GLN A 99 18.03 0.41 1.39
CA GLN A 99 18.23 0.03 0.00
C GLN A 99 18.00 1.22 -0.94
N ALA A 100 16.93 1.99 -0.70
CA ALA A 100 16.64 3.19 -1.48
C ALA A 100 17.76 4.22 -1.38
N LEU A 101 18.28 4.46 -0.18
CA LEU A 101 19.39 5.38 0.05
C LEU A 101 20.67 4.93 -0.68
N ASN A 102 21.02 3.64 -0.61
CA ASN A 102 22.19 3.10 -1.31
C ASN A 102 22.07 3.30 -2.83
N LEU A 103 20.91 2.97 -3.41
CA LEU A 103 20.68 3.18 -4.85
C LEU A 103 20.77 4.65 -5.25
N LEU A 104 20.31 5.56 -4.39
CA LEU A 104 20.45 7.00 -4.65
C LEU A 104 21.92 7.44 -4.61
N ILE A 105 22.70 6.93 -3.65
CA ILE A 105 24.14 7.22 -3.58
C ILE A 105 24.84 6.75 -4.86
N ASP A 106 24.59 5.51 -5.28
CA ASP A 106 25.18 4.93 -6.48
C ASP A 106 24.81 5.73 -7.73
N GLU A 107 23.56 6.15 -7.86
CA GLU A 107 23.10 6.97 -8.97
C GLU A 107 23.75 8.36 -8.99
N ARG A 108 23.95 9.00 -7.83
CA ARG A 108 24.67 10.29 -7.78
C ARG A 108 26.12 10.11 -8.23
N LEU A 109 26.78 9.03 -7.81
CA LEU A 109 28.15 8.73 -8.24
C LEU A 109 28.22 8.43 -9.74
N GLN A 110 27.26 7.65 -10.27
CA GLN A 110 27.17 7.34 -11.68
C GLN A 110 26.92 8.60 -12.52
N ALA A 111 25.99 9.47 -12.10
CA ALA A 111 25.72 10.73 -12.80
C ALA A 111 26.94 11.65 -12.80
N GLN A 112 27.70 11.70 -11.69
CA GLN A 112 28.95 12.46 -11.61
C GLN A 112 30.03 11.89 -12.52
N GLU A 113 30.11 10.56 -12.65
CA GLU A 113 31.04 9.92 -13.58
C GLU A 113 30.63 10.19 -15.04
N LEU A 114 29.34 10.07 -15.34
CA LEU A 114 28.78 10.31 -16.67
C LEU A 114 29.04 11.74 -17.15
N ALA A 115 28.95 12.72 -16.24
CA ALA A 115 29.22 14.12 -16.52
C ALA A 115 30.66 14.40 -16.98
N LYS A 116 31.59 13.45 -16.81
CA LYS A 116 32.97 13.55 -17.34
C LYS A 116 33.07 13.21 -18.83
N TYR A 117 32.00 12.67 -19.42
CA TYR A 117 31.96 12.23 -20.81
C TYR A 117 30.99 13.09 -21.62
N GLU A 118 31.46 14.26 -22.08
CA GLU A 118 30.63 15.22 -22.82
C GLU A 118 30.09 14.66 -24.15
N ASP A 119 30.81 13.72 -24.77
CA ASP A 119 30.42 13.09 -26.04
C ASP A 119 29.38 11.97 -25.87
N LEU A 120 29.08 11.55 -24.64
CA LEU A 120 28.13 10.47 -24.36
C LEU A 120 26.70 11.01 -24.22
N VAL A 121 26.16 11.47 -25.34
CA VAL A 121 24.79 12.00 -25.44
C VAL A 121 23.90 10.98 -26.14
N ILE A 122 22.74 10.67 -25.56
CA ILE A 122 21.70 9.87 -26.21
C ILE A 122 20.89 10.79 -27.10
N SER A 123 20.80 10.48 -28.40
CA SER A 123 20.02 11.28 -29.34
C SER A 123 18.53 10.97 -29.24
N ASP A 124 17.69 11.92 -29.65
CA ASP A 124 16.24 11.74 -29.67
C ASP A 124 15.84 10.54 -30.55
N GLU A 125 16.54 10.33 -31.67
CA GLU A 125 16.27 9.18 -32.54
C GLU A 125 16.58 7.84 -31.85
N ALA A 126 17.58 7.79 -30.97
CA ALA A 126 17.90 6.58 -30.22
C ALA A 126 16.81 6.30 -29.16
N VAL A 127 16.30 7.35 -28.50
CA VAL A 127 15.17 7.24 -27.58
C VAL A 127 13.92 6.74 -28.31
N ASP A 128 13.60 7.33 -29.47
CA ASP A 128 12.44 6.95 -30.28
C ASP A 128 12.53 5.50 -30.77
N GLN A 129 13.72 5.03 -31.14
CA GLN A 129 13.95 3.65 -31.55
C GLN A 129 13.73 2.67 -30.41
N GLU A 130 14.28 2.96 -29.22
CA GLU A 130 14.11 2.12 -28.04
C GLU A 130 12.64 2.06 -27.62
N LEU A 131 11.97 3.21 -27.61
CA LEU A 131 10.56 3.33 -27.27
C LEU A 131 9.66 2.56 -28.24
N ALA A 132 9.98 2.60 -29.54
CA ALA A 132 9.29 1.79 -30.54
C ALA A 132 9.50 0.29 -30.31
N GLY A 133 10.71 -0.11 -29.89
CA GLY A 133 11.02 -1.48 -29.47
C GLY A 133 10.16 -1.93 -28.29
N MET A 134 10.13 -1.14 -27.21
CA MET A 134 9.30 -1.40 -26.03
C MET A 134 7.81 -1.50 -26.37
N ALA A 135 7.30 -0.60 -27.22
CA ALA A 135 5.91 -0.65 -27.68
C ALA A 135 5.61 -1.95 -28.44
N GLN A 136 6.54 -2.41 -29.29
CA GLN A 136 6.41 -3.65 -30.04
C GLN A 136 6.40 -4.88 -29.11
N GLU A 137 7.20 -4.91 -28.05
CA GLU A 137 7.24 -6.01 -27.08
C GLU A 137 5.89 -6.25 -26.41
N VAL A 138 5.14 -5.18 -26.16
CA VAL A 138 3.79 -5.25 -25.57
C VAL A 138 2.66 -5.26 -26.61
N GLY A 139 3.00 -5.32 -27.90
CA GLY A 139 2.04 -5.37 -29.01
C GLY A 139 1.27 -4.08 -29.25
N ALA A 140 1.81 -2.93 -28.83
CA ALA A 140 1.22 -1.61 -28.99
C ALA A 140 1.88 -0.82 -30.14
N ALA A 141 1.14 0.15 -30.69
CA ALA A 141 1.74 1.18 -31.53
C ALA A 141 2.51 2.18 -30.65
N PRO A 142 3.65 2.76 -31.11
CA PRO A 142 4.46 3.67 -30.29
C PRO A 142 3.69 4.84 -29.68
N ALA A 143 2.80 5.48 -30.47
CA ALA A 143 1.98 6.58 -29.98
C ALA A 143 1.01 6.16 -28.85
N THR A 144 0.37 4.99 -29.00
CA THR A 144 -0.52 4.44 -27.97
C THR A 144 0.24 4.07 -26.70
N TYR A 145 1.47 3.57 -26.85
CA TYR A 145 2.34 3.26 -25.71
C TYR A 145 2.74 4.53 -24.95
N LEU A 146 3.08 5.61 -25.66
CA LEU A 146 3.34 6.92 -25.04
C LEU A 146 2.14 7.49 -24.30
N ASP A 147 0.96 7.43 -24.92
CA ASP A 147 -0.28 7.89 -24.28
C ASP A 147 -0.55 7.10 -22.99
N PHE A 148 -0.27 5.79 -22.97
CA PHE A 148 -0.39 4.97 -21.78
C PHE A 148 0.58 5.41 -20.67
N LEU A 149 1.85 5.68 -21.01
CA LEU A 149 2.85 6.15 -20.05
C LEU A 149 2.50 7.54 -19.48
N ALA A 150 1.92 8.43 -20.29
CA ALA A 150 1.53 9.77 -19.85
C ALA A 150 0.36 9.78 -18.83
N GLN A 151 -0.35 8.65 -18.69
CA GLN A 151 -1.48 8.50 -17.77
C GLN A 151 -1.07 7.89 -16.41
N GLY A 152 0.17 7.41 -16.27
CA GLY A 152 0.71 6.82 -15.04
C GLY A 152 1.49 7.83 -14.20
#